data_AF-A0A4R4ELM5-F1
#
_entry.id   AF-A0A4R4ELM5-F1
#
_cell.length_a   1.000
_cell.length_b   1.000
_cell.length_c   1.000
_cell.angle_alpha   90.00
_cell.angle_beta   90.00
_cell.angle_gamma   90.00
#
_symmetry.space_group_name_H-M   'P 1'
#
loop_
_entity.id
_entity.type
_entity.pdbx_description
1 polymer ?
#
loop_
_entity_poly.entity_id
_entity_poly.type
_entity_poly.pdbx_seq_one_letter_code
_entity_poly.pdbx_strand_id
1 'polypeptide(L)'
;MTTINKAINYIQANGNPTELARLQVITDSLIPTNDEIVQLLNHKQNDDGGWVPFWGKDISSLDATCYKLAQLEQLGLQKHPLIDSAIAFILRKQNESGFFEEDLRIAEICPPWVKPGELEARLYLTANCALWIQHYAPDSDALASAASYLIANRNEAGYLNSYPHTNWMAAGLLYTLGYKDEAEQLMQYIDSIIDELSSDNLAWLANTFILCQMDENYRLQQIISRLKLQQQEDGSWSSDDGEWQRTHTTLEALRAIKFMEADLGTSQMIQSRPQLVLDAGGVIITNLKSAFWSELADSSGVMMEQVVASFMKDIKKPLWTGQIGQDAFWQWLKEQCPNVDIETAQSLFFQHMRTLPTVGYLSEWSQYADLHLLSNHCEEWLLPVLQPYLSFFKSITVSSKVGYCKPNLAIYEYVHSQLDSQCSILFVDDQEKNFMPAQQLGWDTLLADADGQWIDAVTTKIKSIVEVQEL
;
A
#
# COMPACT_ATOMS: atom_id res chain seq x y z
N MET A 1 25.74 -14.79 17.28
CA MET A 1 24.75 -13.84 17.83
C MET A 1 24.27 -12.98 16.67
N THR A 2 22.96 -12.87 16.45
CA THR A 2 22.39 -12.12 15.30
C THR A 2 22.69 -10.63 15.42
N THR A 3 22.64 -9.89 14.30
CA THR A 3 22.75 -8.42 14.24
C THR A 3 21.85 -7.75 15.28
N ILE A 4 20.60 -8.20 15.39
CA ILE A 4 19.63 -7.71 16.37
C ILE A 4 20.09 -7.97 17.82
N ASN A 5 20.50 -9.19 18.15
CA ASN A 5 20.87 -9.52 19.53
C ASN A 5 22.10 -8.74 20.00
N LYS A 6 23.05 -8.47 19.10
CA LYS A 6 24.20 -7.61 19.42
C LYS A 6 23.76 -6.16 19.71
N ALA A 7 22.90 -5.60 18.86
CA ALA A 7 22.37 -4.24 19.03
C ALA A 7 21.58 -4.09 20.34
N ILE A 8 20.69 -5.05 20.64
CA ILE A 8 19.94 -5.09 21.91
C ILE A 8 20.90 -5.09 23.11
N ASN A 9 21.91 -5.96 23.10
CA ASN A 9 22.88 -6.03 24.19
C ASN A 9 23.67 -4.73 24.35
N TYR A 10 24.06 -4.10 23.24
CA TYR A 10 24.74 -2.81 23.25
C TYR A 10 23.87 -1.72 23.89
N ILE A 11 22.60 -1.60 23.47
CA ILE A 11 21.68 -0.59 24.01
C ILE A 11 21.38 -0.86 25.49
N GLN A 12 21.20 -2.13 25.90
CA GLN A 12 21.00 -2.48 27.32
C GLN A 12 22.19 -2.07 28.21
N ALA A 13 23.41 -2.14 27.69
CA ALA A 13 24.61 -1.78 28.43
C ALA A 13 24.87 -0.26 28.48
N ASN A 14 24.46 0.50 27.46
CA ASN A 14 24.85 1.90 27.28
C ASN A 14 23.68 2.90 27.29
N GLY A 15 22.43 2.42 27.29
CA GLY A 15 21.23 3.24 27.15
C GLY A 15 20.85 4.01 28.40
N ASN A 16 20.39 5.24 28.19
CA ASN A 16 19.71 6.02 29.22
C ASN A 16 18.26 5.54 29.42
N PRO A 17 17.53 5.99 30.46
CA PRO A 17 16.16 5.53 30.73
C PRO A 17 15.19 5.69 29.56
N THR A 18 15.29 6.77 28.78
CA THR A 18 14.43 7.01 27.60
C THR A 18 14.78 6.05 26.46
N GLU A 19 16.07 5.76 26.23
CA GLU A 19 16.51 4.80 25.22
C GLU A 19 16.15 3.37 25.58
N LEU A 20 16.28 2.98 26.85
CA LEU A 20 15.88 1.66 27.34
C LEU A 20 14.36 1.47 27.24
N ALA A 21 13.57 2.51 27.49
CA ALA A 21 12.12 2.45 27.30
C ALA A 21 11.72 2.31 25.83
N ARG A 22 12.38 3.03 24.92
CA ARG A 22 12.19 2.85 23.47
C ARG A 22 12.61 1.46 23.01
N LEU A 23 13.72 0.92 23.54
CA LEU A 23 14.15 -0.44 23.28
C LEU A 23 13.07 -1.46 23.69
N GLN A 24 12.45 -1.28 24.86
CA GLN A 24 11.36 -2.15 25.32
C GLN A 24 10.17 -2.15 24.34
N VAL A 25 9.77 -0.99 23.82
CA VAL A 25 8.71 -0.91 22.80
C VAL A 25 9.11 -1.63 21.51
N ILE A 26 10.36 -1.49 21.09
CA ILE A 26 10.91 -2.18 19.92
C ILE A 26 10.97 -3.70 20.14
N THR A 27 11.25 -4.18 21.35
CA THR A 27 11.38 -5.61 21.64
C THR A 27 10.05 -6.30 21.96
N ASP A 28 9.15 -5.65 22.70
CA ASP A 28 7.95 -6.22 23.29
C ASP A 28 6.69 -5.43 22.88
N SER A 29 5.93 -5.94 21.91
CA SER A 29 4.72 -5.30 21.34
C SER A 29 3.53 -5.16 22.29
N LEU A 30 3.66 -5.54 23.56
CA LEU A 30 2.58 -5.64 24.55
C LEU A 30 2.75 -4.74 25.79
N ILE A 31 3.82 -3.95 25.87
CA ILE A 31 4.10 -3.12 27.04
C ILE A 31 3.46 -1.73 26.86
N PRO A 32 2.57 -1.29 27.78
CA PRO A 32 2.01 0.06 27.73
C PRO A 32 3.11 1.10 27.91
N THR A 33 2.89 2.27 27.31
CA THR A 33 3.70 3.48 27.46
C THR A 33 4.19 3.66 28.90
N ASN A 34 5.51 3.81 29.09
CA ASN A 34 6.08 4.04 30.41
C ASN A 34 5.74 5.47 30.86
N ASP A 35 4.65 5.62 31.62
CA ASP A 35 4.15 6.91 32.11
C ASP A 35 5.22 7.73 32.83
N GLU A 36 6.16 7.09 33.53
CA GLU A 36 7.26 7.78 34.22
C GLU A 36 8.24 8.43 33.22
N ILE A 37 8.50 7.77 32.10
CA ILE A 37 9.35 8.30 31.02
C ILE A 37 8.63 9.42 30.26
N VAL A 38 7.33 9.28 30.03
CA VAL A 38 6.52 10.35 29.44
C VAL A 38 6.48 11.56 30.36
N GLN A 39 6.36 11.37 31.67
CA GLN A 39 6.47 12.44 32.67
C GLN A 39 7.86 13.10 32.66
N LEU A 40 8.94 12.32 32.53
CA LEU A 40 10.30 12.86 32.40
C LEU A 40 10.45 13.75 31.16
N LEU A 41 9.84 13.37 30.04
CA LEU A 41 9.82 14.19 28.83
C LEU A 41 8.94 15.43 28.99
N ASN A 42 7.79 15.30 29.66
CA ASN A 42 6.88 16.40 30.00
C ASN A 42 7.56 17.49 30.81
N HIS A 43 8.34 17.13 31.84
CA HIS A 43 9.06 18.09 32.68
C HIS A 43 10.08 18.97 31.92
N LYS A 44 10.37 18.63 30.65
CA LYS A 44 11.27 19.39 29.77
C LYS A 44 10.54 20.18 28.68
N GLN A 45 9.21 20.04 28.56
CA GLN A 45 8.40 20.83 27.65
C GLN A 45 8.11 22.19 28.28
N ASN A 46 8.28 23.26 27.53
CA ASN A 46 7.91 24.60 27.95
C ASN A 46 6.38 24.79 27.87
N ASP A 47 5.86 25.81 28.54
CA ASP A 47 4.43 26.16 28.52
C ASP A 47 3.90 26.49 27.11
N ASP A 48 4.78 26.86 26.19
CA ASP A 48 4.43 27.09 24.79
C ASP A 48 4.29 25.79 23.97
N GLY A 49 4.57 24.63 24.55
CA GLY A 49 4.49 23.32 23.92
C GLY A 49 5.77 22.85 23.23
N GLY A 50 6.80 23.69 23.10
CA GLY A 50 8.07 23.28 22.51
C GLY A 50 9.08 22.78 23.54
N TRP A 51 10.18 22.18 23.06
CA TRP A 51 11.30 21.76 23.91
C TRP A 51 12.54 22.62 23.70
N VAL A 52 13.28 22.80 24.79
CA VAL A 52 14.58 23.47 24.77
C VAL A 52 15.62 22.55 24.12
N PRO A 53 16.41 23.04 23.15
CA PRO A 53 17.46 22.26 22.52
C PRO A 53 18.66 22.08 23.46
N PHE A 54 19.47 21.04 23.24
CA PHE A 54 20.65 20.78 24.06
C PHE A 54 21.74 21.87 23.99
N TRP A 55 21.73 22.66 22.91
CA TRP A 55 22.63 23.79 22.67
C TRP A 55 22.05 25.15 23.12
N GLY A 56 20.80 25.18 23.60
CA GLY A 56 20.12 26.39 24.03
C GLY A 56 19.70 26.37 25.50
N LYS A 57 19.12 27.48 25.95
CA LYS A 57 18.50 27.60 27.28
C LYS A 57 17.15 28.27 27.14
N ASP A 58 16.16 27.72 27.84
CA ASP A 58 14.81 28.27 28.08
C ASP A 58 13.94 28.55 26.84
N ILE A 59 14.51 28.61 25.64
CA ILE A 59 13.80 28.88 24.39
C ILE A 59 13.50 27.55 23.69
N SER A 60 12.22 27.36 23.37
CA SER A 60 11.73 26.25 22.57
C SER A 60 12.27 26.31 21.14
N SER A 61 12.80 25.18 20.66
CA SER A 61 13.32 24.98 19.31
C SER A 61 12.40 24.06 18.51
N LEU A 62 12.23 24.34 17.22
CA LEU A 62 11.52 23.46 16.30
C LEU A 62 12.24 22.11 16.17
N ASP A 63 13.55 22.13 15.94
CA ASP A 63 14.38 20.91 15.82
C ASP A 63 14.30 20.03 17.07
N ALA A 64 14.47 20.63 18.24
CA ALA A 64 14.34 19.91 19.51
C ALA A 64 12.93 19.36 19.73
N THR A 65 11.90 20.08 19.30
CA THR A 65 10.51 19.63 19.41
C THR A 65 10.23 18.46 18.48
N CYS A 66 10.69 18.51 17.22
CA CYS A 66 10.62 17.38 16.28
C CYS A 66 11.36 16.15 16.79
N TYR A 67 12.56 16.34 17.36
CA TYR A 67 13.32 15.25 17.99
C TYR A 67 12.55 14.61 19.15
N LYS A 68 11.80 15.41 19.94
CA LYS A 68 10.97 14.89 21.03
C LYS A 68 9.70 14.21 20.57
N LEU A 69 9.07 14.70 19.50
CA LEU A 69 7.98 13.99 18.83
C LEU A 69 8.44 12.62 18.33
N ALA A 70 9.64 12.51 17.75
CA ALA A 70 10.23 11.23 17.37
C ALA A 70 10.39 10.26 18.55
N GLN A 71 10.83 10.76 19.70
CA GLN A 71 10.95 9.93 20.91
C GLN A 71 9.58 9.47 21.43
N LEU A 72 8.57 10.34 21.40
CA LEU A 72 7.21 10.02 21.85
C LEU A 72 6.53 9.00 20.90
N GLU A 73 6.70 9.16 19.59
CA GLU A 73 6.23 8.20 18.58
C GLU A 73 6.80 6.81 18.87
N GLN A 74 8.11 6.72 19.09
CA GLN A 74 8.79 5.45 19.36
C GLN A 74 8.55 4.88 20.75
N LEU A 75 7.93 5.65 21.65
CA LEU A 75 7.37 5.15 22.91
C LEU A 75 5.93 4.61 22.73
N GLY A 76 5.42 4.59 21.49
CA GLY A 76 4.10 4.09 21.12
C GLY A 76 2.97 5.10 21.33
N LEU A 77 3.26 6.38 21.58
CA LEU A 77 2.21 7.37 21.80
C LEU A 77 1.60 7.84 20.48
N GLN A 78 0.32 7.53 20.31
CA GLN A 78 -0.50 7.99 19.18
C GLN A 78 -1.24 9.30 19.49
N LYS A 79 -1.73 9.46 20.72
CA LYS A 79 -2.46 10.66 21.19
C LYS A 79 -2.06 10.97 22.61
N HIS A 80 -1.64 12.20 22.88
CA HIS A 80 -1.25 12.65 24.21
C HIS A 80 -1.22 14.19 24.29
N PRO A 81 -1.58 14.83 25.41
CA PRO A 81 -1.55 16.28 25.55
C PRO A 81 -0.20 16.93 25.20
N LEU A 82 0.91 16.23 25.47
CA LEU A 82 2.26 16.64 25.07
C LEU A 82 2.42 16.78 23.56
N ILE A 83 1.87 15.82 22.81
CA ILE A 83 1.91 15.80 21.35
C ILE A 83 1.02 16.93 20.84
N ASP A 84 -0.18 17.08 21.39
CA ASP A 84 -1.11 18.14 20.99
C ASP A 84 -0.50 19.54 21.19
N SER A 85 0.16 19.79 22.33
CA SER A 85 0.83 21.06 22.60
C SER A 85 2.05 21.29 21.70
N ALA A 86 2.81 20.24 21.40
CA ALA A 86 3.97 20.27 20.50
C ALA A 86 3.56 20.58 19.05
N ILE A 87 2.53 19.91 18.54
CA ILE A 87 2.00 20.17 17.20
C ILE A 87 1.42 21.58 17.14
N ALA A 88 0.69 22.03 18.18
CA ALA A 88 0.23 23.41 18.25
C ALA A 88 1.38 24.43 18.28
N PHE A 89 2.50 24.11 18.95
CA PHE A 89 3.71 24.93 18.93
C PHE A 89 4.28 25.04 17.51
N ILE A 90 4.49 23.91 16.82
CA ILE A 90 5.01 23.88 15.46
C ILE A 90 4.08 24.67 14.53
N LEU A 91 2.78 24.40 14.53
CA LEU A 91 1.82 25.08 13.65
C LEU A 91 1.83 26.61 13.83
N ARG A 92 1.95 27.11 15.06
CA ARG A 92 2.07 28.56 15.32
C ARG A 92 3.35 29.19 14.79
N LYS A 93 4.36 28.40 14.48
CA LYS A 93 5.67 28.85 13.96
C LYS A 93 5.74 28.84 12.43
N GLN A 94 4.73 28.32 11.74
CA GLN A 94 4.71 28.38 10.28
C GLN A 94 4.63 29.84 9.82
N ASN A 95 5.52 30.22 8.91
CA ASN A 95 5.49 31.52 8.27
C ASN A 95 4.35 31.62 7.23
N GLU A 96 3.93 32.84 6.87
CA GLU A 96 2.93 33.09 5.81
C GLU A 96 3.28 32.43 4.46
N SER A 97 4.57 32.26 4.17
CA SER A 97 5.06 31.57 2.95
C SER A 97 5.13 30.03 3.10
N GLY A 98 4.65 29.48 4.21
CA GLY A 98 4.57 28.03 4.45
C GLY A 98 5.82 27.36 5.05
N PHE A 99 6.94 28.08 5.17
CA PHE A 99 8.18 27.54 5.73
C PHE A 99 8.23 27.60 7.26
N PHE A 100 9.15 26.83 7.83
CA PHE A 100 9.49 26.84 9.24
C PHE A 100 10.95 27.24 9.44
N GLU A 101 11.22 28.00 10.49
CA GLU A 101 12.55 28.50 10.84
C GLU A 101 12.64 28.74 12.35
N GLU A 102 13.84 28.58 12.92
CA GLU A 102 14.06 28.85 14.33
C GLU A 102 13.85 30.33 14.70
N ASP A 103 13.66 30.56 15.99
CA ASP A 103 13.53 31.92 16.53
C ASP A 103 14.85 32.71 16.39
N LEU A 104 14.79 33.95 15.93
CA LEU A 104 15.99 34.79 15.80
C LEU A 104 16.74 34.99 17.12
N ARG A 105 16.08 34.83 18.28
CA ARG A 105 16.72 34.95 19.60
C ARG A 105 17.78 33.88 19.86
N ILE A 106 17.74 32.76 19.15
CA ILE A 106 18.73 31.68 19.28
C ILE A 106 19.79 31.68 18.17
N ALA A 107 19.74 32.67 17.25
CA ALA A 107 20.61 32.73 16.08
C ALA A 107 22.12 32.71 16.38
N GLU A 108 22.54 33.23 17.53
CA GLU A 108 23.96 33.30 17.92
C GLU A 108 24.51 32.00 18.50
N ILE A 109 23.63 31.13 19.01
CA ILE A 109 24.01 29.90 19.73
C ILE A 109 23.59 28.63 18.99
N CYS A 110 22.68 28.76 18.02
CA CYS A 110 22.19 27.64 17.27
C CYS A 110 23.27 27.06 16.35
N PRO A 111 23.28 25.74 16.16
CA PRO A 111 24.18 25.11 15.21
C PRO A 111 23.77 25.42 13.75
N PRO A 112 24.66 25.18 12.77
CA PRO A 112 24.43 25.57 11.38
C PRO A 112 23.13 25.02 10.77
N TRP A 113 22.75 23.78 11.12
CA TRP A 113 21.61 23.10 10.49
C TRP A 113 20.24 23.67 10.84
N VAL A 114 20.15 24.52 11.87
CA VAL A 114 18.89 25.19 12.28
C VAL A 114 19.05 26.69 12.35
N LYS A 115 20.12 27.21 11.76
CA LYS A 115 20.45 28.63 11.85
C LYS A 115 19.41 29.48 11.11
N PRO A 116 18.68 30.37 11.81
CA PRO A 116 17.67 31.19 11.17
C PRO A 116 18.31 32.18 10.20
N GLY A 117 17.65 32.40 9.06
CA GLY A 117 18.13 33.20 7.95
C GLY A 117 18.83 32.39 6.85
N GLU A 118 19.35 31.19 7.15
CA GLU A 118 20.03 30.33 6.18
C GLU A 118 19.01 29.44 5.43
N LEU A 119 19.07 29.44 4.09
CA LEU A 119 18.12 28.68 3.27
C LEU A 119 18.18 27.18 3.54
N GLU A 120 19.38 26.60 3.64
CA GLU A 120 19.57 25.16 3.88
C GLU A 120 18.89 24.71 5.17
N ALA A 121 19.06 25.47 6.25
CA ALA A 121 18.46 25.22 7.56
C ALA A 121 16.93 25.38 7.54
N ARG A 122 16.43 26.39 6.82
CA ARG A 122 14.99 26.60 6.65
C ARG A 122 14.33 25.46 5.88
N LEU A 123 14.96 24.96 4.81
CA LEU A 123 14.46 23.81 4.07
C LEU A 123 14.42 22.56 4.95
N TYR A 124 15.49 22.32 5.72
CA TYR A 124 15.56 21.25 6.70
C TYR A 124 14.41 21.31 7.71
N LEU A 125 14.27 22.44 8.40
CA LEU A 125 13.21 22.63 9.41
C LEU A 125 11.82 22.52 8.80
N THR A 126 11.64 23.00 7.56
CA THR A 126 10.35 22.88 6.88
C THR A 126 9.99 21.44 6.60
N ALA A 127 10.93 20.64 6.07
CA ALA A 127 10.72 19.22 5.82
C ALA A 127 10.49 18.43 7.12
N ASN A 128 11.30 18.69 8.16
CA ASN A 128 11.20 18.00 9.45
C ASN A 128 9.89 18.33 10.19
N CYS A 129 9.53 19.61 10.28
CA CYS A 129 8.26 20.03 10.92
C CYS A 129 7.05 19.47 10.18
N ALA A 130 7.05 19.56 8.84
CA ALA A 130 5.94 19.07 8.03
C ALA A 130 5.78 17.54 8.13
N LEU A 131 6.87 16.78 8.25
CA LEU A 131 6.83 15.34 8.49
C LEU A 131 6.08 14.99 9.79
N TRP A 132 6.36 15.72 10.87
CA TRP A 132 5.67 15.49 12.16
C TRP A 132 4.24 16.02 12.20
N ILE A 133 3.96 17.13 11.50
CA ILE A 133 2.57 17.57 11.27
C ILE A 133 1.82 16.50 10.47
N GLN A 134 2.41 15.94 9.42
CA GLN A 134 1.77 14.90 8.60
C GLN A 134 1.41 13.68 9.46
N HIS A 135 2.31 13.27 10.36
CA HIS A 135 2.08 12.11 11.21
C HIS A 135 0.97 12.34 12.25
N TYR A 136 0.95 13.49 12.92
CA TYR A 136 0.04 13.72 14.06
C TYR A 136 -1.19 14.60 13.76
N ALA A 137 -1.17 15.36 12.67
CA ALA A 137 -2.23 16.26 12.21
C ALA A 137 -2.34 16.25 10.66
N PRO A 138 -2.64 15.09 10.04
CA PRO A 138 -2.65 14.93 8.59
C PRO A 138 -3.67 15.82 7.85
N ASP A 139 -4.70 16.30 8.55
CA ASP A 139 -5.73 17.19 7.98
C ASP A 139 -5.35 18.69 8.06
N SER A 140 -4.11 19.02 8.46
CA SER A 140 -3.69 20.41 8.64
C SER A 140 -3.40 21.10 7.30
N ASP A 141 -4.03 22.25 7.07
CA ASP A 141 -3.76 23.13 5.91
C ASP A 141 -2.28 23.55 5.80
N ALA A 142 -1.54 23.52 6.92
CA ALA A 142 -0.11 23.82 6.97
C ALA A 142 0.72 22.94 6.03
N LEU A 143 0.28 21.70 5.80
CA LEU A 143 0.98 20.70 4.99
C LEU A 143 1.08 21.14 3.52
N ALA A 144 -0.01 21.65 2.96
CA ALA A 144 -0.04 22.10 1.57
C ALA A 144 0.90 23.29 1.34
N SER A 145 0.97 24.23 2.30
CA SER A 145 1.88 25.38 2.22
C SER A 145 3.34 24.96 2.39
N ALA A 146 3.65 24.03 3.30
CA ALA A 146 5.00 23.51 3.48
C ALA A 146 5.48 22.74 2.23
N ALA A 147 4.62 21.88 1.67
CA ALA A 147 4.89 21.16 0.43
C ALA A 147 5.14 22.13 -0.73
N SER A 148 4.29 23.15 -0.88
CA SER A 148 4.46 24.19 -1.91
C SER A 148 5.80 24.92 -1.77
N TYR A 149 6.19 25.26 -0.54
CA TYR A 149 7.47 25.90 -0.26
C TYR A 149 8.66 25.01 -0.66
N LEU A 150 8.64 23.73 -0.27
CA LEU A 150 9.69 22.77 -0.60
C LEU A 150 9.78 22.57 -2.13
N ILE A 151 8.66 22.34 -2.80
CA ILE A 151 8.61 22.15 -4.26
C ILE A 151 9.21 23.35 -4.99
N ALA A 152 8.87 24.58 -4.56
CA ALA A 152 9.34 25.82 -5.17
C ALA A 152 10.84 26.10 -4.97
N ASN A 153 11.48 25.47 -4.00
CA ASN A 153 12.91 25.65 -3.68
C ASN A 153 13.80 24.51 -4.20
N ARG A 154 13.27 23.59 -5.00
CA ARG A 154 14.08 22.57 -5.69
C ARG A 154 14.92 23.22 -6.79
N ASN A 155 16.10 22.68 -7.00
CA ASN A 155 17.00 23.08 -8.07
C ASN A 155 16.53 22.52 -9.44
N GLU A 156 17.24 22.86 -10.51
CA GLU A 156 16.93 22.37 -11.88
C GLU A 156 17.00 20.84 -12.02
N ALA A 157 17.75 20.16 -11.15
CA ALA A 157 17.85 18.70 -11.10
C ALA A 157 16.74 18.05 -10.25
N GLY A 158 15.81 18.84 -9.68
CA GLY A 158 14.64 18.32 -8.98
C GLY A 158 14.84 18.02 -7.49
N TYR A 159 15.96 18.41 -6.88
CA TYR A 159 16.23 18.19 -5.46
C TYR A 159 16.53 19.49 -4.68
N LEU A 160 16.50 19.42 -3.36
CA LEU A 160 16.75 20.55 -2.46
C LEU A 160 18.25 20.69 -2.19
N ASN A 161 18.81 21.87 -2.50
CA ASN A 161 20.17 22.24 -2.09
C ASN A 161 20.20 22.53 -0.58
N SER A 162 20.30 21.47 0.21
CA SER A 162 20.32 21.46 1.69
C SER A 162 21.04 20.17 2.13
N TYR A 163 20.95 19.84 3.41
CA TYR A 163 21.41 18.56 3.95
C TYR A 163 20.70 17.38 3.25
N PRO A 164 21.38 16.23 3.08
CA PRO A 164 20.76 15.05 2.46
C PRO A 164 19.41 14.70 3.08
N HIS A 165 19.31 14.77 4.41
CA HIS A 165 18.11 14.40 5.14
C HIS A 165 16.88 15.26 4.87
N THR A 166 17.10 16.51 4.46
CA THR A 166 16.02 17.38 4.00
C THR A 166 15.27 16.77 2.81
N ASN A 167 15.99 16.07 1.91
CA ASN A 167 15.41 15.52 0.68
C ASN A 167 14.53 14.30 0.95
N TRP A 168 14.93 13.35 1.81
CA TRP A 168 14.06 12.20 2.09
C TRP A 168 12.86 12.52 2.98
N MET A 169 13.01 13.47 3.92
CA MET A 169 11.85 13.95 4.68
C MET A 169 10.85 14.67 3.78
N ALA A 170 11.34 15.51 2.85
CA ALA A 170 10.49 16.14 1.85
C ALA A 170 9.86 15.09 0.92
N ALA A 171 10.61 14.07 0.47
CA ALA A 171 10.08 13.00 -0.37
C ALA A 171 8.93 12.26 0.33
N GLY A 172 9.10 11.88 1.60
CA GLY A 172 8.05 11.24 2.40
C GLY A 172 6.79 12.10 2.54
N LEU A 173 6.95 13.39 2.85
CA LEU A 173 5.83 14.34 2.87
C LEU A 173 5.13 14.42 1.51
N LEU A 174 5.87 14.65 0.44
CA LEU A 174 5.31 14.81 -0.90
C LEU A 174 4.61 13.54 -1.39
N TYR A 175 5.16 12.36 -1.06
CA TYR A 175 4.55 11.08 -1.34
C TYR A 175 3.18 10.95 -0.66
N THR A 176 3.11 11.24 0.65
CA THR A 176 1.85 11.13 1.42
C THR A 176 0.78 12.12 0.97
N LEU A 177 1.18 13.28 0.44
CA LEU A 177 0.26 14.27 -0.13
C LEU A 177 -0.10 14.02 -1.61
N GLY A 178 0.47 12.98 -2.24
CA GLY A 178 0.16 12.59 -3.62
C GLY A 178 0.98 13.30 -4.71
N TYR A 179 2.01 14.08 -4.35
CA TYR A 179 2.98 14.68 -5.27
C TYR A 179 4.05 13.64 -5.66
N LYS A 180 3.60 12.58 -6.35
CA LYS A 180 4.42 11.39 -6.62
C LYS A 180 5.64 11.67 -7.50
N ASP A 181 5.48 12.50 -8.53
CA ASP A 181 6.59 12.84 -9.44
C ASP A 181 7.66 13.66 -8.72
N GLU A 182 7.25 14.59 -7.85
CA GLU A 182 8.16 15.40 -7.06
C GLU A 182 8.88 14.59 -5.98
N ALA A 183 8.18 13.66 -5.34
CA ALA A 183 8.77 12.73 -4.38
C ALA A 183 9.80 11.82 -5.06
N GLU A 184 9.50 11.28 -6.24
CA GLU A 184 10.40 10.41 -6.99
C GLU A 184 11.68 11.15 -7.45
N GLN A 185 11.60 12.42 -7.83
CA GLN A 185 12.80 13.23 -8.14
C GLN A 185 13.73 13.41 -6.94
N LEU A 186 13.16 13.65 -5.75
CA LEU A 186 13.94 13.71 -4.51
C LEU A 186 14.57 12.35 -4.20
N MET A 187 13.83 11.26 -4.40
CA MET A 187 14.32 9.90 -4.20
C MET A 187 15.45 9.53 -5.18
N GLN A 188 15.40 9.97 -6.44
CA GLN A 188 16.49 9.76 -7.40
C GLN A 188 17.79 10.44 -6.96
N TYR A 189 17.71 11.61 -6.33
CA TYR A 189 18.88 12.24 -5.71
C TYR A 189 19.40 11.37 -4.55
N ILE A 190 18.52 10.83 -3.69
CA ILE A 190 18.94 9.91 -2.62
C ILE A 190 19.60 8.66 -3.17
N ASP A 191 19.04 8.05 -4.22
CA ASP A 191 19.61 6.88 -4.90
C ASP A 191 21.03 7.16 -5.42
N SER A 192 21.33 8.42 -5.80
CA SER A 192 22.65 8.82 -6.27
C SER A 192 23.72 8.95 -5.18
N ILE A 193 23.31 9.13 -3.91
CA ILE A 193 24.22 9.34 -2.77
C ILE A 193 24.15 8.20 -1.73
N ILE A 194 23.26 7.23 -1.92
CA ILE A 194 22.95 6.19 -0.91
C ILE A 194 24.16 5.37 -0.47
N ASP A 195 25.15 5.18 -1.36
CA ASP A 195 26.40 4.46 -1.06
C ASP A 195 27.36 5.26 -0.16
N GLU A 196 27.18 6.57 -0.08
CA GLU A 196 28.02 7.48 0.72
C GLU A 196 27.40 7.78 2.09
N LEU A 197 26.14 7.40 2.32
CA LEU A 197 25.44 7.68 3.56
C LEU A 197 26.00 6.88 4.74
N SER A 198 26.22 7.59 5.85
CA SER A 198 26.57 7.05 7.16
C SER A 198 25.41 6.29 7.80
N SER A 199 25.69 5.58 8.89
CA SER A 199 24.73 4.67 9.52
C SER A 199 23.52 5.37 10.12
N ASP A 200 23.70 6.55 10.70
CA ASP A 200 22.61 7.38 11.23
C ASP A 200 21.73 7.94 10.12
N ASN A 201 22.32 8.42 9.02
CA ASN A 201 21.57 8.86 7.86
C ASN A 201 20.78 7.72 7.21
N LEU A 202 21.36 6.53 7.06
CA LEU A 202 20.65 5.34 6.56
C LEU A 202 19.51 4.91 7.51
N ALA A 203 19.73 4.96 8.83
CA ALA A 203 18.71 4.63 9.81
C ALA A 203 17.55 5.64 9.77
N TRP A 204 17.84 6.94 9.68
CA TRP A 204 16.81 7.98 9.57
C TRP A 204 16.04 7.89 8.25
N LEU A 205 16.73 7.65 7.14
CA LEU A 205 16.11 7.41 5.84
C LEU A 205 15.12 6.24 5.91
N ALA A 206 15.54 5.09 6.45
CA ALA A 206 14.67 3.93 6.63
C ALA A 206 13.47 4.23 7.54
N ASN A 207 13.69 4.90 8.67
CA ASN A 207 12.62 5.28 9.59
C ASN A 207 11.64 6.30 8.98
N THR A 208 12.08 7.14 8.02
CA THR A 208 11.21 8.04 7.27
C THR A 208 10.30 7.26 6.33
N PHE A 209 10.82 6.26 5.62
CA PHE A 209 10.02 5.35 4.78
C PHE A 209 8.92 4.67 5.59
N ILE A 210 9.29 4.15 6.76
CA ILE A 210 8.39 3.47 7.70
C ILE A 210 7.29 4.42 8.18
N LEU A 211 7.69 5.62 8.63
CA LEU A 211 6.75 6.62 9.16
C LEU A 211 5.73 7.08 8.12
N CYS A 212 6.17 7.25 6.86
CA CYS A 212 5.34 7.70 5.74
C CYS A 212 4.62 6.58 5.01
N GLN A 213 4.83 5.32 5.39
CA GLN A 213 4.24 4.14 4.74
C GLN A 213 4.45 4.14 3.21
N MET A 214 5.67 4.44 2.78
CA MET A 214 6.01 4.48 1.36
C MET A 214 6.00 3.06 0.78
N ASP A 215 5.22 2.82 -0.27
CA ASP A 215 5.14 1.53 -0.99
C ASP A 215 6.37 1.32 -1.90
N GLU A 216 7.54 1.17 -1.26
CA GLU A 216 8.85 1.10 -1.91
C GLU A 216 9.73 0.03 -1.27
N ASN A 217 9.16 -1.16 -1.07
CA ASN A 217 9.79 -2.27 -0.36
C ASN A 217 11.19 -2.61 -0.88
N TYR A 218 11.42 -2.51 -2.19
CA TYR A 218 12.75 -2.73 -2.77
C TYR A 218 13.79 -1.71 -2.31
N ARG A 219 13.45 -0.40 -2.29
CA ARG A 219 14.38 0.63 -1.79
C ARG A 219 14.62 0.47 -0.30
N LEU A 220 13.58 0.22 0.48
CA LEU A 220 13.72 -0.05 1.92
C LEU A 220 14.66 -1.25 2.18
N GLN A 221 14.50 -2.36 1.44
CA GLN A 221 15.40 -3.51 1.53
C GLN A 221 16.86 -3.15 1.21
N GLN A 222 17.10 -2.31 0.20
CA GLN A 222 18.45 -1.84 -0.12
C GLN A 222 19.05 -0.99 1.01
N ILE A 223 18.27 -0.04 1.56
CA ILE A 223 18.69 0.82 2.67
C ILE A 223 19.05 -0.05 3.89
N ILE A 224 18.18 -0.99 4.27
CA ILE A 224 18.41 -1.91 5.39
C ILE A 224 19.61 -2.81 5.16
N SER A 225 19.82 -3.30 3.93
CA SER A 225 20.98 -4.12 3.59
C SER A 225 22.29 -3.37 3.78
N ARG A 226 22.35 -2.10 3.34
CA ARG A 226 23.50 -1.22 3.57
C ARG A 226 23.70 -0.93 5.05
N LEU A 227 22.64 -0.63 5.77
CA LEU A 227 22.68 -0.39 7.20
C LEU A 227 23.25 -1.60 7.95
N LYS A 228 22.80 -2.83 7.62
CA LYS A 228 23.33 -4.07 8.21
C LYS A 228 24.85 -4.26 7.97
N LEU A 229 25.36 -3.83 6.81
CA LEU A 229 26.80 -3.89 6.52
C LEU A 229 27.65 -2.92 7.36
N GLN A 230 27.05 -1.84 7.87
CA GLN A 230 27.76 -0.85 8.69
C GLN A 230 27.73 -1.15 10.21
N GLN A 231 27.17 -2.29 10.64
CA GLN A 231 27.17 -2.66 12.05
C GLN A 231 28.59 -2.96 12.56
N GLN A 232 28.96 -2.38 13.70
CA GLN A 232 30.24 -2.65 14.37
C GLN A 232 30.24 -4.00 15.09
N GLU A 233 31.44 -4.49 15.46
CA GLU A 233 31.60 -5.80 16.09
C GLU A 233 30.81 -5.95 17.41
N ASP A 234 30.72 -4.86 18.19
CA ASP A 234 30.01 -4.73 19.45
C ASP A 234 28.48 -4.65 19.30
N GLY A 235 27.98 -4.50 18.07
CA GLY A 235 26.56 -4.38 17.75
C GLY A 235 26.06 -2.97 17.51
N SER A 236 26.89 -1.95 17.72
CA SER A 236 26.53 -0.54 17.54
C SER A 236 26.62 -0.08 16.09
N TRP A 237 26.00 1.08 15.82
CA TRP A 237 26.20 1.86 14.61
C TRP A 237 26.77 3.22 14.97
N SER A 238 27.70 3.74 14.16
CA SER A 238 28.32 5.05 14.38
C SER A 238 27.35 6.19 14.12
N SER A 239 27.53 7.30 14.82
CA SER A 239 26.83 8.57 14.56
C SER A 239 27.82 9.65 14.14
N ASP A 240 27.43 10.45 13.14
CA ASP A 240 28.17 11.62 12.69
C ASP A 240 28.12 12.76 13.73
N ASP A 241 27.10 12.77 14.60
CA ASP A 241 26.97 13.71 15.73
C ASP A 241 27.88 13.36 16.93
N GLY A 242 28.58 12.23 16.84
CA GLY A 242 29.59 11.78 17.80
C GLY A 242 29.11 10.72 18.78
N GLU A 243 30.02 10.32 19.68
CA GLU A 243 29.87 9.12 20.51
C GLU A 243 28.65 9.14 21.43
N TRP A 244 28.23 10.32 21.87
CA TRP A 244 27.09 10.49 22.76
C TRP A 244 25.74 10.16 22.09
N GLN A 245 25.66 10.16 20.75
CA GLN A 245 24.48 9.75 19.98
C GLN A 245 24.55 8.30 19.49
N ARG A 246 25.66 7.59 19.71
CA ARG A 246 25.84 6.22 19.23
C ARG A 246 24.71 5.27 19.68
N THR A 247 24.26 5.40 20.93
CA THR A 247 23.15 4.59 21.44
C THR A 247 21.83 4.92 20.76
N HIS A 248 21.55 6.21 20.54
CA HIS A 248 20.38 6.66 19.78
C HIS A 248 20.41 6.10 18.35
N THR A 249 21.52 6.24 17.63
CA THR A 249 21.67 5.70 16.26
C THR A 249 21.53 4.19 16.22
N THR A 250 22.09 3.47 17.20
CA THR A 250 21.94 2.01 17.30
C THR A 250 20.48 1.62 17.50
N LEU A 251 19.71 2.42 18.24
CA LEU A 251 18.28 2.21 18.44
C LEU A 251 17.46 2.51 17.18
N GLU A 252 17.75 3.61 16.47
CA GLU A 252 17.13 3.92 15.17
C GLU A 252 17.37 2.81 14.15
N ALA A 253 18.60 2.30 14.07
CA ALA A 253 18.96 1.22 13.17
C ALA A 253 18.27 -0.10 13.55
N LEU A 254 18.22 -0.42 14.84
CA LEU A 254 17.50 -1.59 15.34
C LEU A 254 15.99 -1.49 15.03
N ARG A 255 15.36 -0.33 15.19
CA ARG A 255 13.96 -0.10 14.84
C ARG A 255 13.72 -0.39 13.36
N ALA A 256 14.53 0.19 12.48
CA ALA A 256 14.40 0.01 11.04
C ALA A 256 14.60 -1.46 10.63
N ILE A 257 15.60 -2.14 11.20
CA ILE A 257 15.87 -3.56 10.93
C ILE A 257 14.74 -4.45 11.48
N LYS A 258 14.24 -4.19 12.70
CA LYS A 258 13.12 -4.95 13.26
C LYS A 258 11.82 -4.67 12.52
N PHE A 259 11.59 -3.46 12.05
CA PHE A 259 10.45 -3.18 11.18
C PHE A 259 10.58 -4.00 9.90
N MET A 260 11.73 -3.97 9.22
CA MET A 260 11.93 -4.80 8.02
C MET A 260 11.91 -6.30 8.32
N GLU A 261 12.30 -6.78 9.50
CA GLU A 261 12.21 -8.21 9.86
C GLU A 261 10.83 -8.61 10.36
N ALA A 262 10.08 -7.68 10.94
CA ALA A 262 8.67 -7.85 11.25
C ALA A 262 7.84 -7.70 9.98
N ASP A 263 8.23 -6.89 9.01
CA ASP A 263 7.64 -6.68 7.70
C ASP A 263 8.07 -7.78 6.73
N LEU A 264 9.28 -8.31 6.79
CA LEU A 264 9.67 -9.58 6.15
C LEU A 264 9.09 -10.75 6.92
N GLY A 265 8.83 -10.62 8.21
CA GLY A 265 8.16 -11.59 9.06
C GLY A 265 6.64 -11.52 8.94
N THR A 266 6.07 -10.41 8.47
CA THR A 266 4.67 -10.16 8.07
C THR A 266 4.53 -10.01 6.56
N SER A 267 5.60 -10.23 5.80
CA SER A 267 5.63 -10.56 4.37
C SER A 267 6.00 -12.03 4.18
N GLN A 268 6.62 -12.67 5.19
CA GLN A 268 6.60 -14.11 5.44
C GLN A 268 5.36 -14.53 6.24
N MET A 269 4.71 -13.61 6.97
CA MET A 269 3.36 -13.77 7.57
C MET A 269 2.33 -12.77 7.00
N ILE A 270 2.52 -12.28 5.78
CA ILE A 270 1.43 -12.38 4.83
C ILE A 270 1.59 -13.84 4.48
N GLN A 271 0.78 -14.70 5.12
CA GLN A 271 0.44 -15.96 4.49
C GLN A 271 0.27 -15.62 3.02
N SER A 272 1.06 -16.23 2.14
CA SER A 272 0.90 -16.09 0.70
C SER A 272 -0.55 -16.45 0.39
N ARG A 273 -1.42 -15.43 0.36
CA ARG A 273 -2.86 -15.62 0.37
C ARG A 273 -3.16 -16.33 -0.93
N PRO A 274 -3.79 -17.51 -0.91
CA PRO A 274 -4.14 -18.21 -2.12
C PRO A 274 -4.84 -17.26 -3.09
N GLN A 275 -4.44 -17.28 -4.34
CA GLN A 275 -5.05 -16.48 -5.39
C GLN A 275 -6.22 -17.30 -5.95
N LEU A 276 -7.46 -16.92 -5.65
CA LEU A 276 -8.65 -17.59 -6.13
C LEU A 276 -9.21 -16.86 -7.35
N VAL A 277 -8.97 -17.43 -8.53
CA VAL A 277 -9.48 -16.92 -9.80
C VAL A 277 -10.81 -17.60 -10.11
N LEU A 278 -11.87 -16.82 -10.26
CA LEU A 278 -13.22 -17.31 -10.53
C LEU A 278 -13.66 -16.91 -11.95
N ASP A 279 -14.23 -17.86 -12.69
CA ASP A 279 -15.07 -17.51 -13.82
C ASP A 279 -16.34 -16.76 -13.36
N ALA A 280 -16.92 -15.97 -14.24
CA ALA A 280 -18.24 -15.41 -14.01
C ALA A 280 -19.34 -16.39 -14.43
N GLY A 281 -19.31 -16.86 -15.68
CA GLY A 281 -20.38 -17.68 -16.27
C GLY A 281 -20.43 -19.08 -15.67
N GLY A 282 -21.60 -19.52 -15.20
CA GLY A 282 -21.75 -20.83 -14.56
C GLY A 282 -21.15 -20.95 -13.16
N VAL A 283 -20.40 -19.94 -12.70
CA VAL A 283 -19.74 -19.93 -11.38
C VAL A 283 -20.33 -18.85 -10.47
N ILE A 284 -20.30 -17.57 -10.87
CA ILE A 284 -20.84 -16.44 -10.09
C ILE A 284 -22.21 -16.01 -10.61
N ILE A 285 -22.40 -16.05 -11.93
CA ILE A 285 -23.65 -15.73 -12.61
C ILE A 285 -24.05 -16.89 -13.52
N THR A 286 -25.33 -16.95 -13.86
CA THR A 286 -25.84 -17.91 -14.83
C THR A 286 -25.18 -17.73 -16.20
N ASN A 287 -24.85 -18.84 -16.85
CA ASN A 287 -24.58 -18.82 -18.29
C ASN A 287 -25.82 -18.37 -19.06
N LEU A 288 -25.61 -17.86 -20.27
CA LEU A 288 -26.70 -17.64 -21.21
C LEU A 288 -27.27 -19.01 -21.66
N LYS A 289 -28.23 -19.53 -20.90
CA LYS A 289 -28.81 -20.87 -21.09
C LYS A 289 -29.76 -20.90 -22.30
N SER A 290 -30.12 -22.12 -22.69
CA SER A 290 -31.14 -22.41 -23.71
C SER A 290 -32.47 -21.69 -23.47
N ALA A 291 -32.85 -21.43 -22.22
CA ALA A 291 -34.10 -20.74 -21.88
C ALA A 291 -34.21 -19.34 -22.51
N PHE A 292 -33.17 -18.51 -22.42
CA PHE A 292 -33.15 -17.18 -23.06
C PHE A 292 -33.36 -17.30 -24.57
N TRP A 293 -32.61 -18.19 -25.21
CA TRP A 293 -32.69 -18.40 -26.65
C TRP A 293 -34.04 -19.00 -27.10
N SER A 294 -34.63 -19.88 -26.29
CA SER A 294 -35.95 -20.45 -26.53
C SER A 294 -37.03 -19.38 -26.43
N GLU A 295 -37.06 -18.62 -25.33
CA GLU A 295 -38.06 -17.57 -25.12
C GLU A 295 -37.96 -16.46 -26.17
N LEU A 296 -36.72 -16.11 -26.58
CA LEU A 296 -36.49 -15.16 -27.67
C LEU A 296 -36.97 -15.71 -29.02
N ALA A 297 -36.68 -16.98 -29.32
CA ALA A 297 -37.07 -17.63 -30.57
C ALA A 297 -38.58 -17.81 -30.67
N ASP A 298 -39.24 -18.22 -29.58
CA ASP A 298 -40.69 -18.34 -29.46
C ASP A 298 -41.38 -16.98 -29.67
N SER A 299 -40.80 -15.91 -29.10
CA SER A 299 -41.33 -14.55 -29.25
C SER A 299 -41.12 -13.97 -30.66
N SER A 300 -40.07 -14.39 -31.38
CA SER A 300 -39.79 -13.89 -32.73
C SER A 300 -40.36 -14.76 -33.86
N GLY A 301 -40.79 -15.99 -33.55
CA GLY A 301 -41.29 -16.96 -34.52
C GLY A 301 -40.18 -17.60 -35.37
N VAL A 302 -38.95 -17.63 -34.87
CA VAL A 302 -37.79 -18.24 -35.54
C VAL A 302 -37.37 -19.52 -34.83
N MET A 303 -36.56 -20.36 -35.50
CA MET A 303 -36.01 -21.55 -34.87
C MET A 303 -34.82 -21.19 -33.97
N MET A 304 -34.85 -21.63 -32.70
CA MET A 304 -33.78 -21.39 -31.73
C MET A 304 -32.41 -21.82 -32.26
N GLU A 305 -32.33 -22.97 -32.92
CA GLU A 305 -31.07 -23.52 -33.45
C GLU A 305 -30.44 -22.60 -34.50
N GLN A 306 -31.25 -21.89 -35.28
CA GLN A 306 -30.76 -20.95 -36.29
C GLN A 306 -30.12 -19.72 -35.63
N VAL A 307 -30.79 -19.12 -34.64
CA VAL A 307 -30.29 -17.93 -33.94
C VAL A 307 -29.01 -18.26 -33.16
N VAL A 308 -28.98 -19.40 -32.47
CA VAL A 308 -27.80 -19.85 -31.73
C VAL A 308 -26.65 -20.16 -32.69
N ALA A 309 -26.90 -20.80 -33.83
CA ALA A 309 -25.87 -21.06 -34.84
C ALA A 309 -25.28 -19.75 -35.39
N SER A 310 -26.12 -18.77 -35.71
CA SER A 310 -25.69 -17.43 -36.14
C SER A 310 -24.87 -16.72 -35.05
N PHE A 311 -25.31 -16.78 -33.78
CA PHE A 311 -24.57 -16.20 -32.66
C PHE A 311 -23.16 -16.79 -32.56
N MET A 312 -23.07 -18.12 -32.58
CA MET A 312 -21.81 -18.85 -32.44
C MET A 312 -20.83 -18.53 -33.58
N LYS A 313 -21.36 -18.32 -34.79
CA LYS A 313 -20.58 -18.07 -36.01
C LYS A 313 -20.12 -16.62 -36.12
N ASP A 314 -21.03 -15.67 -35.94
CA ASP A 314 -20.84 -14.30 -36.40
C ASP A 314 -20.55 -13.31 -35.25
N ILE A 315 -21.01 -13.60 -34.02
CA ILE A 315 -21.07 -12.60 -32.94
C ILE A 315 -20.23 -12.96 -31.72
N LYS A 316 -20.28 -14.23 -31.30
CA LYS A 316 -19.72 -14.71 -30.04
C LYS A 316 -18.28 -14.27 -29.81
N LYS A 317 -17.40 -14.55 -30.78
CA LYS A 317 -15.98 -14.21 -30.65
C LYS A 317 -15.74 -12.69 -30.72
N PRO A 318 -16.21 -11.95 -31.74
CA PRO A 318 -16.03 -10.50 -31.78
C PRO A 318 -16.52 -9.78 -30.52
N LEU A 319 -17.69 -10.17 -30.00
CA LEU A 319 -18.27 -9.59 -28.80
C LEU A 319 -17.41 -9.85 -27.56
N TRP A 320 -17.01 -11.11 -27.34
CA TRP A 320 -16.17 -11.44 -26.20
C TRP A 320 -14.76 -10.90 -26.29
N THR A 321 -14.23 -10.58 -27.47
CA THR A 321 -12.94 -9.90 -27.61
C THR A 321 -13.07 -8.38 -27.70
N GLY A 322 -14.27 -7.81 -27.54
CA GLY A 322 -14.49 -6.36 -27.61
C GLY A 322 -14.32 -5.74 -28.99
N GLN A 323 -14.25 -6.56 -30.04
CA GLN A 323 -14.19 -6.07 -31.43
C GLN A 323 -15.52 -5.42 -31.83
N ILE A 324 -16.62 -5.84 -31.20
CA ILE A 324 -17.93 -5.20 -31.28
C ILE A 324 -18.45 -4.97 -29.85
N GLY A 325 -19.15 -3.86 -29.64
CA GLY A 325 -19.81 -3.55 -28.36
C GLY A 325 -21.25 -4.07 -28.30
N GLN A 326 -21.90 -3.84 -27.16
CA GLN A 326 -23.28 -4.28 -26.93
C GLN A 326 -24.30 -3.75 -27.96
N ASP A 327 -24.12 -2.53 -28.47
CA ASP A 327 -25.06 -1.94 -29.44
C ASP A 327 -25.10 -2.72 -30.74
N ALA A 328 -23.94 -3.20 -31.21
CA ALA A 328 -23.84 -4.04 -32.39
C ALA A 328 -24.49 -5.42 -32.15
N PHE A 329 -24.39 -5.96 -30.94
CA PHE A 329 -25.12 -7.18 -30.56
C PHE A 329 -26.63 -6.98 -30.64
N TRP A 330 -27.16 -5.89 -30.08
CA TRP A 330 -28.61 -5.61 -30.11
C TRP A 330 -29.14 -5.35 -31.52
N GLN A 331 -28.36 -4.67 -32.36
CA GLN A 331 -28.69 -4.49 -33.78
C GLN A 331 -28.72 -5.83 -34.52
N TRP A 332 -27.69 -6.66 -34.35
CA TRP A 332 -27.67 -8.00 -34.94
C TRP A 332 -28.85 -8.84 -34.46
N LEU A 333 -29.19 -8.81 -33.16
CA LEU A 333 -30.29 -9.58 -32.60
C LEU A 333 -31.62 -9.18 -33.25
N LYS A 334 -31.84 -7.87 -33.47
CA LYS A 334 -33.02 -7.35 -34.17
C LYS A 334 -33.09 -7.82 -35.62
N GLU A 335 -31.96 -7.98 -36.31
CA GLU A 335 -31.94 -8.52 -37.67
C GLU A 335 -32.28 -10.02 -37.70
N GLN A 336 -31.81 -10.79 -36.72
CA GLN A 336 -32.13 -12.22 -36.61
C GLN A 336 -33.56 -12.47 -36.10
N CYS A 337 -34.09 -11.58 -35.26
CA CYS A 337 -35.38 -11.69 -34.59
C CYS A 337 -36.22 -10.43 -34.81
N PRO A 338 -36.67 -10.14 -36.05
CA PRO A 338 -37.28 -8.86 -36.42
C PRO A 338 -38.61 -8.55 -35.73
N ASN A 339 -39.27 -9.57 -35.18
CA ASN A 339 -40.56 -9.44 -34.49
C ASN A 339 -40.43 -9.14 -32.99
N VAL A 340 -39.21 -9.11 -32.44
CA VAL A 340 -38.95 -8.76 -31.04
C VAL A 340 -38.34 -7.36 -30.99
N ASP A 341 -38.94 -6.47 -30.20
CA ASP A 341 -38.36 -5.16 -29.95
C ASP A 341 -37.14 -5.26 -29.02
N ILE A 342 -36.22 -4.29 -29.13
CA ILE A 342 -34.94 -4.31 -28.39
C ILE A 342 -35.17 -4.25 -26.88
N GLU A 343 -36.17 -3.50 -26.40
CA GLU A 343 -36.43 -3.35 -24.96
C GLU A 343 -36.88 -4.68 -24.35
N THR A 344 -37.79 -5.39 -25.02
CA THR A 344 -38.21 -6.74 -24.63
C THR A 344 -37.04 -7.72 -24.64
N ALA A 345 -36.20 -7.69 -25.69
CA ALA A 345 -35.03 -8.57 -25.77
C ALA A 345 -34.01 -8.30 -24.65
N GLN A 346 -33.75 -7.02 -24.32
CA GLN A 346 -32.89 -6.61 -23.22
C GLN A 346 -33.46 -7.03 -21.87
N SER A 347 -34.74 -6.78 -21.63
CA SER A 347 -35.43 -7.19 -20.41
C SER A 347 -35.35 -8.70 -20.19
N LEU A 348 -35.60 -9.48 -21.25
CA LEU A 348 -35.48 -10.93 -21.21
C LEU A 348 -34.04 -11.37 -20.94
N PHE A 349 -33.06 -10.77 -21.61
CA PHE A 349 -31.65 -11.08 -21.42
C PHE A 349 -31.22 -10.88 -19.95
N PHE A 350 -31.50 -9.72 -19.36
CA PHE A 350 -31.14 -9.43 -17.97
C PHE A 350 -31.95 -10.25 -16.97
N GLN A 351 -33.20 -10.64 -17.29
CA GLN A 351 -33.97 -11.57 -16.46
C GLN A 351 -33.29 -12.94 -16.32
N HIS A 352 -32.50 -13.36 -17.32
CA HIS A 352 -31.75 -14.62 -17.30
C HIS A 352 -30.30 -14.47 -16.81
N MET A 353 -29.79 -13.26 -16.61
CA MET A 353 -28.50 -13.00 -15.96
C MET A 353 -28.70 -12.84 -14.45
N ARG A 354 -28.63 -13.96 -13.72
CA ARG A 354 -28.81 -13.99 -12.26
C ARG A 354 -27.54 -14.45 -11.58
N THR A 355 -27.32 -13.97 -10.37
CA THR A 355 -26.27 -14.48 -9.50
C THR A 355 -26.57 -15.92 -9.09
N LEU A 356 -25.52 -16.72 -8.97
CA LEU A 356 -25.54 -18.08 -8.44
C LEU A 356 -25.23 -18.06 -6.93
N PRO A 357 -25.55 -19.13 -6.18
CA PRO A 357 -25.36 -19.19 -4.72
C PRO A 357 -23.95 -18.83 -4.24
N THR A 358 -22.94 -19.01 -5.09
CA THR A 358 -21.54 -18.62 -4.89
C THR A 358 -21.36 -17.20 -4.35
N VAL A 359 -22.21 -16.24 -4.73
CA VAL A 359 -22.09 -14.85 -4.24
C VAL A 359 -22.18 -14.75 -2.70
N GLY A 360 -22.86 -15.69 -2.05
CA GLY A 360 -22.96 -15.77 -0.59
C GLY A 360 -21.63 -16.11 0.11
N TYR A 361 -20.65 -16.63 -0.63
CA TYR A 361 -19.36 -17.07 -0.09
C TYR A 361 -18.21 -16.10 -0.40
N LEU A 362 -18.41 -15.12 -1.28
CA LEU A 362 -17.34 -14.19 -1.69
C LEU A 362 -16.77 -13.42 -0.50
N SER A 363 -17.62 -12.97 0.44
CA SER A 363 -17.17 -12.27 1.64
C SER A 363 -16.40 -13.15 2.61
N GLU A 364 -16.68 -14.45 2.65
CA GLU A 364 -15.94 -15.40 3.48
C GLU A 364 -14.61 -15.73 2.80
N TRP A 365 -14.64 -16.10 1.51
CA TRP A 365 -13.44 -16.43 0.76
C TRP A 365 -12.46 -15.26 0.70
N SER A 366 -12.93 -14.02 0.62
CA SER A 366 -12.07 -12.83 0.68
C SER A 366 -11.37 -12.65 2.03
N GLN A 367 -11.73 -13.41 3.08
CA GLN A 367 -10.99 -13.42 4.35
C GLN A 367 -9.78 -14.37 4.30
N TYR A 368 -9.81 -15.40 3.45
CA TYR A 368 -8.78 -16.44 3.37
C TYR A 368 -7.95 -16.41 2.08
N ALA A 369 -8.47 -15.81 1.02
CA ALA A 369 -7.86 -15.76 -0.30
C ALA A 369 -7.98 -14.37 -0.92
N ASP A 370 -7.17 -14.10 -1.92
CA ASP A 370 -7.31 -12.94 -2.79
C ASP A 370 -8.18 -13.34 -3.98
N LEU A 371 -9.30 -12.64 -4.18
CA LEU A 371 -10.28 -13.01 -5.20
C LEU A 371 -10.03 -12.25 -6.50
N HIS A 372 -10.05 -12.96 -7.61
CA HIS A 372 -9.87 -12.41 -8.95
C HIS A 372 -10.97 -12.91 -9.87
N LEU A 373 -11.48 -12.04 -10.75
CA LEU A 373 -12.47 -12.41 -11.75
C LEU A 373 -11.80 -12.58 -13.13
N LEU A 374 -12.06 -13.71 -13.80
CA LEU A 374 -11.63 -13.97 -15.17
C LEU A 374 -12.82 -14.43 -16.03
N SER A 375 -13.36 -13.52 -16.83
CA SER A 375 -14.63 -13.75 -17.51
C SER A 375 -14.56 -13.59 -19.03
N ASN A 376 -15.21 -14.51 -19.76
CA ASN A 376 -15.58 -14.33 -21.16
C ASN A 376 -16.95 -13.63 -21.25
N HIS A 377 -16.97 -12.31 -21.22
CA HIS A 377 -18.22 -11.54 -21.22
C HIS A 377 -18.06 -10.15 -21.85
N CYS A 378 -19.20 -9.48 -22.05
CA CYS A 378 -19.28 -8.04 -22.26
C CYS A 378 -19.27 -7.34 -20.88
N GLU A 379 -18.33 -6.42 -20.68
CA GLU A 379 -18.15 -5.64 -19.43
C GLU A 379 -19.43 -4.91 -19.01
N GLU A 380 -20.11 -4.28 -19.97
CA GLU A 380 -21.32 -3.48 -19.78
C GLU A 380 -22.51 -4.31 -19.30
N TRP A 381 -22.49 -5.62 -19.52
CA TRP A 381 -23.53 -6.52 -19.03
C TRP A 381 -23.16 -7.15 -17.70
N LEU A 382 -21.87 -7.43 -17.51
CA LEU A 382 -21.37 -8.15 -16.34
C LEU A 382 -21.29 -7.26 -15.10
N LEU A 383 -20.69 -6.07 -15.23
CA LEU A 383 -20.40 -5.21 -14.08
C LEU A 383 -21.67 -4.73 -13.36
N PRO A 384 -22.77 -4.35 -14.03
CA PRO A 384 -24.00 -3.95 -13.33
C PRO A 384 -24.58 -5.07 -12.45
N VAL A 385 -24.51 -6.32 -12.90
CA VAL A 385 -24.99 -7.49 -12.13
C VAL A 385 -24.07 -7.78 -10.94
N LEU A 386 -22.77 -7.52 -11.09
CA LEU A 386 -21.77 -7.78 -10.05
C LEU A 386 -21.52 -6.59 -9.12
N GLN A 387 -22.11 -5.41 -9.36
CA GLN A 387 -21.84 -4.17 -8.62
C GLN A 387 -21.81 -4.34 -7.09
N PRO A 388 -22.73 -5.10 -6.45
CA PRO A 388 -22.72 -5.28 -5.00
C PRO A 388 -21.52 -6.08 -4.45
N TYR A 389 -20.79 -6.79 -5.32
CA TYR A 389 -19.75 -7.74 -4.96
C TYR A 389 -18.35 -7.32 -5.43
N LEU A 390 -18.22 -6.24 -6.20
CA LEU A 390 -16.95 -5.81 -6.80
C LEU A 390 -15.86 -5.55 -5.75
N SER A 391 -16.25 -5.07 -4.56
CA SER A 391 -15.34 -4.80 -3.43
C SER A 391 -14.62 -6.03 -2.89
N PHE A 392 -15.08 -7.25 -3.19
CA PHE A 392 -14.43 -8.47 -2.76
C PHE A 392 -13.30 -8.90 -3.69
N PHE A 393 -13.23 -8.36 -4.91
CA PHE A 393 -12.22 -8.73 -5.90
C PHE A 393 -11.04 -7.76 -5.88
N LYS A 394 -9.81 -8.31 -5.82
CA LYS A 394 -8.57 -7.53 -5.99
C LYS A 394 -8.36 -7.13 -7.44
N SER A 395 -8.74 -7.99 -8.38
CA SER A 395 -8.72 -7.65 -9.79
C SER A 395 -9.88 -8.27 -10.57
N ILE A 396 -10.26 -7.58 -11.65
CA ILE A 396 -11.35 -7.98 -12.53
C ILE A 396 -10.85 -7.93 -13.97
N THR A 397 -10.86 -9.07 -14.64
CA THR A 397 -10.50 -9.21 -16.04
C THR A 397 -11.70 -9.68 -16.84
N VAL A 398 -12.18 -8.80 -17.72
CA VAL A 398 -13.27 -9.09 -18.66
C VAL A 398 -12.72 -9.13 -20.07
N SER A 399 -13.00 -10.22 -20.80
CA SER A 399 -12.45 -10.47 -22.13
C SER A 399 -12.73 -9.35 -23.14
N SER A 400 -13.91 -8.72 -23.08
CA SER A 400 -14.27 -7.62 -23.99
C SER A 400 -13.43 -6.37 -23.77
N LYS A 401 -12.83 -6.23 -22.60
CA LYS A 401 -11.97 -5.10 -22.26
C LYS A 401 -10.53 -5.32 -22.69
N VAL A 402 -10.03 -6.54 -22.51
CA VAL A 402 -8.61 -6.88 -22.71
C VAL A 402 -8.30 -7.39 -24.12
N GLY A 403 -9.32 -7.73 -24.92
CA GLY A 403 -9.15 -8.13 -26.32
C GLY A 403 -8.91 -9.63 -26.55
N TYR A 404 -8.79 -10.41 -25.47
CA TYR A 404 -8.56 -11.86 -25.51
C TYR A 404 -9.65 -12.58 -24.74
N CYS A 405 -10.01 -13.80 -25.14
CA CYS A 405 -11.00 -14.62 -24.42
C CYS A 405 -10.44 -16.02 -24.14
N LYS A 406 -10.86 -16.64 -23.04
CA LYS A 406 -10.56 -18.04 -22.73
C LYS A 406 -11.00 -18.94 -23.90
N PRO A 407 -10.22 -19.99 -24.26
CA PRO A 407 -9.01 -20.47 -23.60
C PRO A 407 -7.69 -19.93 -24.23
N ASN A 408 -7.67 -18.71 -24.80
CA ASN A 408 -6.43 -18.15 -25.33
C ASN A 408 -5.43 -17.88 -24.19
N LEU A 409 -4.21 -18.43 -24.26
CA LEU A 409 -3.18 -18.25 -23.23
C LEU A 409 -2.93 -16.77 -22.85
N ALA A 410 -3.05 -15.84 -23.81
CA ALA A 410 -2.82 -14.41 -23.58
C ALA A 410 -3.71 -13.79 -22.49
N ILE A 411 -4.97 -14.24 -22.31
CA ILE A 411 -5.79 -13.72 -21.20
C ILE A 411 -5.32 -14.26 -19.85
N TYR A 412 -4.78 -15.47 -19.80
CA TYR A 412 -4.25 -16.06 -18.58
C TYR A 412 -2.93 -15.40 -18.19
N GLU A 413 -2.05 -15.11 -19.16
CA GLU A 413 -0.81 -14.34 -18.92
C GLU A 413 -1.12 -12.93 -18.40
N TYR A 414 -2.15 -12.28 -18.97
CA TYR A 414 -2.62 -10.98 -18.48
C TYR A 414 -3.09 -11.07 -17.03
N VAL A 415 -3.95 -12.04 -16.69
CA VAL A 415 -4.39 -12.25 -15.30
C VAL A 415 -3.20 -12.58 -14.40
N HIS A 416 -2.30 -13.47 -14.83
CA HIS A 416 -1.12 -13.89 -14.07
C HIS A 416 -0.23 -12.72 -13.67
N SER A 417 -0.10 -11.71 -14.54
CA SER A 417 0.65 -10.49 -14.22
C SER A 417 0.06 -9.65 -13.08
N GLN A 418 -1.20 -9.90 -12.71
CA GLN A 418 -1.92 -9.26 -11.60
C GLN A 418 -1.98 -10.12 -10.33
N LEU A 419 -1.51 -11.37 -10.40
CA LEU A 419 -1.50 -12.30 -9.28
C LEU A 419 -0.14 -12.29 -8.60
N ASP A 420 -0.13 -12.65 -7.32
CA ASP A 420 1.11 -13.06 -6.67
C ASP A 420 1.48 -14.48 -7.13
N SER A 421 2.44 -14.58 -8.06
CA SER A 421 2.90 -15.85 -8.65
C SER A 421 3.73 -16.72 -7.70
N GLN A 422 4.10 -16.21 -6.52
CA GLN A 422 4.75 -16.98 -5.47
C GLN A 422 3.75 -17.75 -4.59
N CYS A 423 2.45 -17.47 -4.76
CA CYS A 423 1.35 -18.08 -4.01
C CYS A 423 0.70 -19.25 -4.77
N SER A 424 -0.08 -20.09 -4.05
CA SER A 424 -0.96 -21.07 -4.70
C SER A 424 -2.07 -20.34 -5.46
N ILE A 425 -2.23 -20.66 -6.75
CA ILE A 425 -3.28 -20.10 -7.60
C ILE A 425 -4.30 -21.20 -7.88
N LEU A 426 -5.56 -20.97 -7.52
CA LEU A 426 -6.68 -21.86 -7.80
C LEU A 426 -7.63 -21.18 -8.79
N PHE A 427 -7.82 -21.78 -9.95
CA PHE A 427 -8.77 -21.35 -10.96
C PHE A 427 -10.02 -22.23 -10.98
N VAL A 428 -11.19 -21.59 -10.87
CA VAL A 428 -12.49 -22.25 -10.90
C VAL A 428 -13.27 -21.82 -12.14
N ASP A 429 -13.69 -22.80 -12.94
CA ASP A 429 -14.46 -22.58 -14.16
C ASP A 429 -15.44 -23.76 -14.34
N ASP A 430 -16.56 -23.52 -15.02
CA ASP A 430 -17.56 -24.56 -15.28
C ASP A 430 -17.24 -25.39 -16.55
N GLN A 431 -16.20 -25.01 -17.29
CA GLN A 431 -15.81 -25.63 -18.54
C GLN A 431 -14.34 -26.09 -18.52
N GLU A 432 -14.13 -27.40 -18.46
CA GLU A 432 -12.78 -28.02 -18.43
C GLU A 432 -11.85 -27.59 -19.57
N LYS A 433 -12.40 -27.23 -20.74
CA LYS A 433 -11.61 -26.74 -21.88
C LYS A 433 -10.78 -25.48 -21.57
N ASN A 434 -11.14 -24.76 -20.50
CA ASN A 434 -10.45 -23.56 -20.04
C ASN A 434 -9.23 -23.87 -19.14
N PHE A 435 -9.03 -25.13 -18.70
CA PHE A 435 -7.98 -25.46 -17.73
C PHE A 435 -6.58 -25.56 -18.30
N MET A 436 -6.43 -26.03 -19.55
CA MET A 436 -5.10 -26.31 -20.11
C MET A 436 -4.15 -25.08 -20.09
N PRO A 437 -4.59 -23.87 -20.49
CA PRO A 437 -3.73 -22.67 -20.38
C PRO A 437 -3.40 -22.28 -18.94
N ALA A 438 -4.35 -22.42 -18.00
CA ALA A 438 -4.12 -22.14 -16.58
C ALA A 438 -3.05 -23.10 -16.01
N GLN A 439 -3.16 -24.39 -16.33
CA GLN A 439 -2.19 -25.42 -15.93
C GLN A 439 -0.80 -25.17 -16.54
N GLN A 440 -0.72 -24.65 -17.78
CA GLN A 440 0.55 -24.25 -18.39
C GLN A 440 1.28 -23.15 -17.60
N LEU A 441 0.53 -22.29 -16.88
CA LEU A 441 1.06 -21.27 -15.99
C LEU A 441 1.25 -21.76 -14.54
N GLY A 442 1.07 -23.06 -14.29
CA GLY A 442 1.23 -23.66 -12.97
C GLY A 442 0.04 -23.46 -12.02
N TRP A 443 -1.14 -23.10 -12.54
CA TRP A 443 -2.33 -22.92 -11.69
C TRP A 443 -2.99 -24.27 -11.40
N ASP A 444 -3.47 -24.43 -10.18
CA ASP A 444 -4.42 -25.47 -9.85
C ASP A 444 -5.79 -25.13 -10.46
N THR A 445 -6.53 -26.16 -10.87
CA THR A 445 -7.84 -25.99 -11.50
C THR A 445 -8.90 -26.82 -10.81
N LEU A 446 -10.11 -26.29 -10.69
CA LEU A 446 -11.25 -26.96 -10.06
C LEU A 446 -12.52 -26.72 -10.88
N LEU A 447 -13.23 -27.79 -11.21
CA LEU A 447 -14.45 -27.75 -12.00
C LEU A 447 -15.64 -27.34 -11.14
N ALA A 448 -16.33 -26.27 -11.54
CA ALA A 448 -17.59 -25.89 -10.92
C ALA A 448 -18.72 -26.78 -11.43
N ASP A 449 -19.12 -27.76 -10.61
CA ASP A 449 -20.26 -28.62 -10.90
C ASP A 449 -21.60 -27.89 -10.70
N ALA A 450 -22.63 -28.37 -11.39
CA ALA A 450 -23.97 -27.77 -11.34
C ALA A 450 -24.69 -27.97 -10.01
N ASP A 451 -24.26 -28.94 -9.19
CA ASP A 451 -24.85 -29.26 -7.89
C ASP A 451 -24.26 -28.40 -6.75
N GLY A 452 -23.19 -27.65 -7.04
CA GLY A 452 -22.55 -26.72 -6.11
C GLY A 452 -21.56 -27.37 -5.13
N GLN A 453 -21.20 -28.65 -5.31
CA GLN A 453 -20.30 -29.37 -4.40
C GLN A 453 -18.88 -28.76 -4.40
N TRP A 454 -18.50 -28.17 -5.53
CA TRP A 454 -17.26 -27.44 -5.71
C TRP A 454 -17.05 -26.29 -4.71
N ILE A 455 -18.12 -25.68 -4.18
CA ILE A 455 -18.04 -24.55 -3.22
C ILE A 455 -17.37 -25.01 -1.92
N ASP A 456 -17.76 -26.18 -1.40
CA ASP A 456 -17.16 -26.76 -0.20
C ASP A 456 -15.70 -27.17 -0.46
N ALA A 457 -15.41 -27.67 -1.66
CA ALA A 457 -14.05 -28.03 -2.07
C ALA A 457 -13.13 -26.81 -2.15
N VAL A 458 -13.61 -25.68 -2.71
CA VAL A 458 -12.87 -24.41 -2.71
C VAL A 458 -12.63 -23.93 -1.29
N THR A 459 -13.68 -23.90 -0.46
CA THR A 459 -13.60 -23.45 0.94
C THR A 459 -12.59 -24.27 1.74
N THR A 460 -12.63 -25.59 1.59
CA THR A 460 -11.68 -26.50 2.24
C THR A 460 -10.26 -26.26 1.74
N LYS A 461 -10.09 -26.12 0.42
CA LYS A 461 -8.77 -25.95 -0.19
C LYS A 461 -8.11 -24.63 0.23
N ILE A 462 -8.82 -23.50 0.16
CA ILE A 462 -8.25 -22.20 0.58
C ILE A 462 -7.95 -22.17 2.08
N LYS A 463 -8.79 -22.77 2.94
CA LYS A 463 -8.54 -22.84 4.39
C LYS A 463 -7.37 -23.76 4.73
N SER A 464 -7.24 -24.90 4.05
CA SER A 464 -6.13 -25.83 4.27
C SER A 464 -4.77 -25.23 3.89
N ILE A 465 -4.71 -24.37 2.87
CA ILE A 465 -3.47 -23.68 2.48
C ILE A 465 -3.07 -22.67 3.56
N VAL A 466 -4.04 -22.00 4.17
CA VAL A 466 -3.85 -21.10 5.32
C VAL A 466 -3.37 -21.88 6.55
N GLU A 467 -4.02 -23.00 6.92
CA GLU A 467 -3.67 -23.80 8.11
C GLU A 467 -2.27 -24.46 8.03
N VAL A 468 -1.82 -24.89 6.85
CA VAL A 468 -0.46 -25.47 6.67
C VAL A 468 0.64 -24.41 6.78
N GLN A 469 0.31 -23.13 6.58
CA GLN A 469 1.23 -22.01 6.73
C GLN A 469 1.34 -21.51 8.19
N GLU A 470 0.49 -21.99 9.10
CA GLU A 470 0.52 -21.66 10.55
C GLU A 470 1.28 -22.68 11.42
N LEU A 471 1.75 -23.80 10.83
CA LEU A 471 2.53 -24.87 11.46
C LEU A 471 4.00 -24.81 11.05
#